data_AF-A0A3E1Q8J7-F1
#
_entry.id   AF-A0A3E1Q8J7-F1
#
_cell.length_a   1.000
_cell.length_b   1.000
_cell.length_c   1.000
_cell.angle_alpha   90.00
_cell.angle_beta   90.00
_cell.angle_gamma   90.00
#
_symmetry.space_group_name_H-M   'P 1'
#
loop_
_entity.id
_entity.type
_entity.pdbx_description
1 polymer ?
#
loop_
_entity_poly.entity_id
_entity_poly.type
_entity_poly.pdbx_seq_one_letter_code
_entity_poly.pdbx_strand_id
1 'polypeptide(L)'
;MDQVYINHKGDAKKIAENLERLKKMTDQELENYYKNALGNGFFGVHAQNLLAIAMNKEFKRRFGESPITYKDGILVSKKNERLNNL
;
A
#
# COMPACT_ATOMS: atom_id res chain seq x y z
N MET A 1 6.06 16.57 1.51
CA MET A 1 7.21 16.07 0.72
C MET A 1 6.64 15.07 -0.24
N ASP A 2 6.49 15.48 -1.49
CA ASP A 2 5.74 14.73 -2.48
C ASP A 2 6.65 13.68 -3.11
N GLN A 3 6.32 12.40 -2.91
CA GLN A 3 7.16 11.31 -3.39
C GLN A 3 6.66 10.84 -4.75
N VAL A 4 7.40 11.14 -5.82
CA VAL A 4 7.11 10.69 -7.18
C VAL A 4 7.71 9.31 -7.41
N TYR A 5 6.88 8.34 -7.78
CA TYR A 5 7.35 7.02 -8.20
C TYR A 5 7.94 7.06 -9.62
N ILE A 6 9.21 6.65 -9.77
CA ILE A 6 9.87 6.42 -11.05
C ILE A 6 10.04 4.90 -11.21
N ASN A 7 9.62 4.35 -12.35
CA ASN A 7 9.64 2.91 -12.58
C ASN A 7 11.08 2.42 -12.88
N HIS A 8 11.64 1.61 -11.98
CA HIS A 8 12.97 1.02 -12.12
C HIS A 8 12.91 -0.45 -12.56
N LYS A 9 13.96 -0.92 -13.23
CA LYS A 9 14.09 -2.32 -13.64
C LYS A 9 14.09 -3.24 -12.41
N GLY A 10 13.08 -4.11 -12.32
CA GLY A 10 12.89 -5.05 -11.19
C GLY A 10 11.72 -4.70 -10.27
N ASP A 11 11.18 -3.49 -10.37
CA ASP A 11 10.05 -3.04 -9.55
C ASP A 11 8.80 -3.86 -9.77
N ALA A 12 8.48 -4.15 -11.03
CA ALA A 12 7.32 -4.97 -11.39
C ALA A 12 7.39 -6.35 -10.71
N LYS A 13 8.58 -6.97 -10.67
CA LYS A 13 8.80 -8.24 -9.96
C LYS A 13 8.56 -8.08 -8.47
N LYS A 14 9.09 -7.01 -7.87
CA LYS A 14 8.96 -6.79 -6.42
C LYS A 14 7.53 -6.46 -5.99
N ILE A 15 6.79 -5.71 -6.82
CA ILE A 15 5.36 -5.47 -6.65
C ILE A 15 4.60 -6.81 -6.71
N ALA A 16 4.91 -7.66 -7.68
CA ALA A 16 4.28 -8.97 -7.81
C ALA A 16 4.56 -9.87 -6.59
N GLU A 17 5.81 -9.95 -6.13
CA GLU A 17 6.18 -10.68 -4.90
C GLU A 17 5.41 -10.18 -3.68
N ASN A 18 5.33 -8.85 -3.50
CA ASN A 18 4.57 -8.25 -2.42
C ASN A 18 3.08 -8.57 -2.54
N LEU A 19 2.51 -8.50 -3.75
CA LEU A 19 1.12 -8.81 -4.00
C LEU A 19 0.79 -10.26 -3.65
N GLU A 20 1.64 -11.22 -4.05
CA GLU A 20 1.46 -12.63 -3.71
C GLU A 20 1.54 -12.89 -2.20
N ARG A 21 2.34 -12.13 -1.46
CA ARG A 21 2.35 -12.17 0.00
C ARG A 21 1.06 -11.61 0.60
N LEU A 22 0.61 -10.44 0.13
CA LEU A 22 -0.60 -9.78 0.65
C LEU A 22 -1.88 -10.58 0.35
N LYS A 23 -1.96 -11.25 -0.80
CA LYS A 23 -3.08 -12.14 -1.16
C LYS A 23 -3.30 -13.28 -0.17
N LYS A 24 -2.24 -13.75 0.49
CA LYS A 24 -2.29 -14.85 1.47
C LYS A 24 -2.76 -14.40 2.86
N MET A 25 -2.80 -13.09 3.12
CA MET A 25 -3.30 -12.55 4.38
C MET A 25 -4.83 -12.59 4.41
N THR A 26 -5.39 -12.83 5.59
CA THR A 26 -6.78 -12.52 5.91
C THR A 26 -7.03 -11.01 5.87
N ASP A 27 -8.29 -10.60 5.87
CA ASP A 27 -8.63 -9.17 5.83
C ASP A 27 -8.09 -8.42 7.05
N GLN A 28 -8.22 -9.00 8.25
CA GLN A 28 -7.70 -8.40 9.49
C GLN A 28 -6.18 -8.27 9.50
N GLU A 29 -5.47 -9.28 8.99
CA GLU A 29 -4.00 -9.26 8.88
C GLU A 29 -3.53 -8.18 7.91
N LEU A 30 -4.23 -8.01 6.78
CA LEU A 30 -3.93 -6.99 5.79
C LEU A 30 -4.13 -5.58 6.36
N GLU A 31 -5.22 -5.35 7.09
CA GLU A 31 -5.49 -4.07 7.76
C GLU A 31 -4.44 -3.75 8.84
N ASN A 32 -4.11 -4.74 9.68
CA ASN A 32 -3.10 -4.57 10.73
C ASN A 32 -1.72 -4.29 10.12
N TYR A 33 -1.36 -4.97 9.03
CA TYR A 33 -0.12 -4.74 8.32
C TYR A 33 -0.04 -3.31 7.76
N TYR A 34 -1.15 -2.80 7.21
CA TYR A 34 -1.25 -1.41 6.75
C TYR A 34 -1.11 -0.40 7.90
N LYS A 35 -1.84 -0.60 9.01
CA LYS A 35 -1.75 0.26 10.21
C LYS A 35 -0.31 0.34 10.74
N ASN A 36 0.38 -0.81 10.82
CA ASN A 36 1.77 -0.88 11.26
C ASN A 36 2.74 -0.20 10.27
N ALA A 37 2.50 -0.31 8.97
CA ALA A 37 3.30 0.38 7.96
C ALA A 37 3.17 1.90 8.05
N LEU A 38 1.97 2.41 8.35
CA LEU A 38 1.73 3.84 8.59
C LEU A 38 2.39 4.34 9.87
N GLY A 39 2.23 3.62 10.98
CA GLY A 39 2.71 4.05 12.30
C GLY A 39 4.22 4.18 12.40
N ASN A 40 4.97 3.37 11.63
CA ASN A 40 6.42 3.42 11.59
C ASN A 40 6.98 4.56 10.72
N GLY A 41 6.14 5.29 9.97
CA GLY A 41 6.60 6.24 8.96
C GLY A 41 7.23 5.53 7.75
N PHE A 42 7.05 6.10 6.56
CA PHE A 42 7.61 5.53 5.34
C PHE A 42 9.12 5.86 5.22
N PHE A 43 9.96 5.11 5.92
CA PHE A 43 11.42 5.12 5.79
C PHE A 43 11.93 3.99 4.88
N GLY A 44 12.62 4.32 3.77
CA GLY A 44 12.99 3.36 2.72
C GLY A 44 12.07 3.46 1.51
N VAL A 45 12.09 4.65 0.92
CA VAL A 45 11.08 5.22 0.00
C VAL A 45 10.71 4.30 -1.15
N HIS A 46 11.67 3.61 -1.76
CA HIS A 46 11.42 2.79 -2.94
C HIS A 46 10.65 1.51 -2.62
N ALA A 47 11.18 0.67 -1.73
CA ALA A 47 10.57 -0.63 -1.40
C ALA A 47 9.18 -0.47 -0.77
N GLN A 48 8.99 0.58 0.01
CA GLN A 48 7.70 0.91 0.61
C GLN A 48 6.68 1.45 -0.41
N ASN A 49 7.13 2.22 -1.42
CA ASN A 49 6.26 2.62 -2.52
C ASN A 49 5.78 1.41 -3.32
N LEU A 50 6.66 0.47 -3.64
CA LEU A 50 6.28 -0.77 -4.33
C LEU A 50 5.29 -1.61 -3.50
N LEU A 51 5.47 -1.64 -2.18
CA LEU A 51 4.54 -2.29 -1.26
C LEU A 51 3.18 -1.58 -1.23
N ALA A 52 3.17 -0.25 -1.18
CA ALA A 52 1.94 0.52 -1.18
C ALA A 52 1.16 0.40 -2.49
N ILE A 53 1.84 0.23 -3.63
CA ILE A 53 1.19 -0.07 -4.92
C ILE A 53 0.49 -1.43 -4.84
N ALA A 54 1.17 -2.44 -4.27
CA ALA A 54 0.57 -3.75 -4.06
C ALA A 54 -0.65 -3.69 -3.13
N MET A 55 -0.56 -2.94 -2.02
CA MET A 55 -1.67 -2.71 -1.09
C MET A 55 -2.85 -2.00 -1.77
N ASN A 56 -2.62 -0.96 -2.59
CA ASN A 56 -3.69 -0.29 -3.33
C ASN A 56 -4.48 -1.26 -4.21
N LYS A 57 -3.78 -2.12 -4.93
CA LYS A 57 -4.39 -3.12 -5.81
C LYS A 57 -5.21 -4.13 -5.03
N GLU A 58 -4.67 -4.67 -3.94
CA GLU A 58 -5.35 -5.71 -3.17
C GLU A 58 -6.56 -5.18 -2.40
N PHE A 59 -6.48 -3.96 -1.83
CA PHE A 59 -7.63 -3.33 -1.18
C PHE A 59 -8.77 -3.07 -2.18
N LYS A 60 -8.46 -2.51 -3.37
CA LYS A 60 -9.48 -2.33 -4.42
C LYS A 60 -10.12 -3.65 -4.84
N ARG A 61 -9.33 -4.72 -4.94
CA ARG A 61 -9.83 -6.05 -5.30
C ARG A 61 -10.78 -6.62 -4.26
N ARG A 62 -10.46 -6.49 -2.96
CA ARG A 62 -11.25 -7.08 -1.86
C ARG A 62 -12.45 -6.22 -1.45
N PHE A 63 -12.27 -4.90 -1.41
CA PHE A 63 -13.22 -3.99 -0.77
C PHE A 63 -13.84 -2.98 -1.75
N GLY A 64 -13.46 -3.01 -3.03
CA GLY A 64 -13.90 -2.05 -4.05
C GLY A 64 -13.22 -0.68 -3.97
N GLU A 65 -12.57 -0.35 -2.86
CA GLU A 65 -11.88 0.90 -2.60
C GLU A 65 -10.53 0.68 -1.90
N SER A 66 -9.68 1.70 -1.85
CA SER A 66 -8.41 1.64 -1.13
C SER A 66 -8.16 2.92 -0.32
N PRO A 67 -7.63 2.78 0.92
CA PRO A 67 -7.21 3.94 1.72
C PRO A 67 -5.95 4.62 1.17
N ILE A 68 -5.25 3.97 0.22
CA ILE A 68 -4.07 4.51 -0.45
C ILE A 68 -4.52 5.06 -1.80
N THR A 69 -4.18 6.30 -2.11
CA THR A 69 -4.43 6.91 -3.41
C THR A 69 -3.13 7.43 -4.01
N TYR A 70 -3.01 7.34 -5.33
CA TYR A 70 -1.89 7.93 -6.07
C TYR A 70 -2.44 9.08 -6.90
N LYS A 71 -1.93 10.29 -6.67
CA LYS A 71 -2.27 11.47 -7.46
C LYS A 71 -0.97 12.09 -7.94
N ASP A 72 -0.80 12.23 -9.26
CA ASP A 72 0.39 12.85 -9.85
C ASP A 72 1.72 12.19 -9.42
N GLY A 73 1.70 10.87 -9.24
CA GLY A 73 2.84 10.09 -8.77
C GLY A 73 3.06 10.13 -7.25
N ILE A 74 2.27 10.92 -6.52
CA ILE A 74 2.36 11.15 -5.08
C ILE A 74 1.46 10.15 -4.34
N LEU A 75 2.03 9.51 -3.32
CA LEU A 75 1.29 8.67 -2.39
C LEU A 75 0.49 9.54 -1.41
N VAL A 76 -0.83 9.47 -1.52
CA VAL A 76 -1.77 10.18 -0.64
C VAL A 76 -2.55 9.15 0.16
N SER A 77 -2.36 9.17 1.47
CA SER A 77 -3.20 8.46 2.43
C SER A 77 -4.52 9.22 2.58
N LYS A 78 -5.65 8.56 2.30
CA LYS A 78 -6.97 9.07 2.72
C LYS A 78 -7.25 8.56 4.13
N LYS A 79 -7.67 9.47 5.03
CA LYS A 79 -8.33 9.08 6.29
C LYS A 79 -9.56 8.25 5.90
N ASN A 80 -9.51 6.94 6.13
CA ASN A 80 -10.66 6.05 5.91
C ASN A 80 -11.37 5.85 7.25
N GLU A 81 -12.64 6.25 7.33
CA GLU A 81 -13.44 6.17 8.56
C GLU A 81 -13.68 4.72 9.00
N ARG A 82 -13.56 3.74 8.11
CA ARG A 82 -13.63 2.31 8.45
C ARG A 82 -12.52 1.84 9.40
N LEU A 83 -11.35 2.48 9.37
CA LEU A 83 -10.21 2.09 10.21
C LEU A 83 -10.26 2.71 11.62
N ASN A 84 -11.18 3.65 11.87
CA ASN A 84 -11.34 4.33 13.17
C ASN A 84 -12.26 3.59 14.15
N ASN A 85 -12.95 2.53 13.69
CA ASN A 85 -13.92 1.78 14.49
C ASN A 85 -13.41 0.38 14.93
N LEU A 86 -12.09 0.14 14.86
CA LEU A 86 -11.41 -1.09 15.30
C LEU A 86 -10.13 -0.76 16.09
#